data_AF-A0A966XTG1-F1
#
_entry.id   AF-A0A966XTG1-F1
#
_cell.length_a   1.000
_cell.length_b   1.000
_cell.length_c   1.000
_cell.angle_alpha   90.00
_cell.angle_beta   90.00
_cell.angle_gamma   90.00
#
_symmetry.space_group_name_H-M   'P 1'
#
loop_
_entity.id
_entity.type
_entity.pdbx_description
1 polymer ?
#
loop_
_entity_poly.entity_id
_entity_poly.type
_entity_poly.pdbx_seq_one_letter_code
_entity_poly.pdbx_strand_id
1 'polypeptide(L)'
;MNLLISTRKLLALAVGSTVMAALPLGAVAQSAADYPNKPIELVVPFGAGGGTDVLARVVAEAAKKHSSQPITVLNKPGATGG
;
A
#
# COMPACT_ATOMS: atom_id res chain seq x y z
N MET A 1 34.19 -24.03 -48.52
CA MET A 1 33.22 -24.48 -47.50
C MET A 1 33.63 -23.80 -46.19
N ASN A 2 33.29 -22.51 -46.06
CA ASN A 2 33.82 -21.62 -45.01
C ASN A 2 32.93 -21.63 -43.76
N LEU A 3 32.90 -22.78 -43.09
CA LEU A 3 32.51 -22.86 -41.69
C LEU A 3 33.77 -22.45 -40.90
N LEU A 4 33.82 -21.35 -40.18
CA LEU A 4 33.21 -21.23 -38.86
C LEU A 4 33.25 -19.76 -38.46
N ILE A 5 32.05 -19.20 -38.31
CA ILE A 5 31.78 -17.88 -37.78
C ILE A 5 32.54 -17.68 -36.45
N SER A 6 33.31 -16.60 -36.39
CA SER A 6 34.20 -16.26 -35.27
C SER A 6 33.47 -16.32 -33.92
N THR A 7 33.90 -17.25 -33.07
CA THR A 7 33.45 -17.44 -31.68
C THR A 7 33.51 -16.16 -30.84
N ARG A 8 34.31 -15.17 -31.25
CA ARG A 8 34.42 -13.84 -30.64
C ARG A 8 33.17 -12.98 -30.84
N LYS A 9 32.47 -13.12 -31.98
CA LYS A 9 31.21 -12.40 -32.25
C LYS A 9 30.04 -12.95 -31.44
N LEU A 10 30.06 -14.25 -31.16
CA LEU A 10 29.08 -14.91 -30.29
C LEU A 10 29.25 -14.49 -28.82
N LEU A 11 30.50 -14.32 -28.35
CA LEU A 11 30.76 -13.85 -26.99
C LEU A 11 30.36 -12.38 -26.80
N ALA A 12 30.58 -11.52 -27.79
CA ALA A 12 30.19 -10.11 -27.74
C ALA A 12 28.66 -9.91 -27.71
N LEU A 13 27.89 -10.79 -28.35
CA LEU A 13 26.42 -10.76 -28.33
C LEU A 13 25.84 -11.28 -27.00
N ALA A 14 26.53 -12.22 -26.34
CA ALA A 14 26.13 -12.77 -25.05
C ALA A 14 26.35 -11.79 -23.88
N VAL A 15 27.37 -10.93 -23.95
CA VAL A 15 27.66 -9.93 -22.90
C VAL A 15 26.71 -8.73 -22.96
N GLY A 16 26.15 -8.41 -24.13
CA GLY A 16 25.12 -7.36 -24.27
C GLY A 16 23.75 -7.76 -23.73
N SER A 17 23.50 -9.06 -23.56
CA SER A 17 22.17 -9.60 -23.22
C SER A 17 21.93 -9.73 -21.71
N THR A 18 22.97 -9.65 -20.88
CA THR A 18 22.86 -9.81 -19.42
C THR A 18 22.70 -8.48 -18.66
N VAL A 19 22.95 -7.34 -19.30
CA VAL A 19 22.80 -6.01 -18.66
C VAL A 19 21.34 -5.56 -18.58
N MET A 20 20.45 -6.10 -19.43
CA MET A 20 19.03 -5.71 -19.44
C MET A 20 18.21 -6.32 -18.28
N ALA A 21 18.73 -7.33 -17.58
CA ALA A 21 18.03 -8.01 -16.49
C ALA A 21 18.17 -7.33 -15.12
N ALA A 22 18.99 -6.28 -15.02
CA ALA A 22 19.26 -5.56 -13.76
C ALA A 22 18.70 -4.14 -13.72
N LEU A 23 17.78 -3.77 -14.63
CA LEU A 23 17.00 -2.55 -14.44
C LEU A 23 16.09 -2.77 -13.23
N PRO A 24 16.18 -1.96 -12.17
CA PRO A 24 15.20 -2.02 -11.09
C PRO A 24 13.85 -1.69 -11.72
N LEU A 25 12.93 -2.67 -11.75
CA LEU A 25 11.52 -2.37 -11.98
C LEU A 25 11.16 -1.34 -10.93
N GLY A 26 10.89 -0.10 -11.36
CA GLY A 26 10.60 1.01 -10.46
C GLY A 26 9.58 0.57 -9.44
N ALA A 27 9.88 0.76 -8.17
CA ALA A 27 8.97 0.38 -7.10
C ALA A 27 7.63 1.12 -7.31
N VAL A 28 6.58 0.37 -7.68
CA VAL A 28 5.23 0.90 -7.77
C VAL A 28 4.69 1.09 -6.36
N ALA A 29 5.01 2.23 -5.76
CA ALA A 29 4.33 2.66 -4.55
C ALA A 29 2.83 2.77 -4.85
N GLN A 30 1.97 2.33 -3.92
CA GLN A 30 0.52 2.53 -4.08
C GLN A 30 0.24 4.03 -4.24
N SER A 31 -0.45 4.41 -5.31
CA SER A 31 -0.77 5.81 -5.57
C SER A 31 -1.57 6.37 -4.38
N ALA A 32 -1.16 7.53 -3.87
CA ALA A 32 -1.90 8.21 -2.81
C ALA A 32 -3.31 8.62 -3.25
N ALA A 33 -3.55 8.70 -4.57
CA ALA A 33 -4.87 8.94 -5.14
C ALA A 33 -5.88 7.80 -4.86
N ASP A 34 -5.40 6.59 -4.58
CA ASP A 34 -6.25 5.41 -4.38
C ASP A 34 -6.58 5.15 -2.90
N TYR A 35 -6.16 6.05 -1.99
CA TYR A 35 -6.54 5.92 -0.58
C TYR A 35 -8.05 6.16 -0.41
N PRO A 36 -8.76 5.36 0.40
CA PRO A 36 -8.30 4.23 1.20
C PRO A 36 -8.38 2.85 0.51
N ASN A 37 -7.34 2.01 0.71
CA ASN A 37 -7.28 0.63 0.20
C ASN A 37 -7.65 -0.45 1.24
N LYS A 38 -7.90 -0.04 2.48
CA LYS A 38 -8.28 -0.91 3.61
C LYS A 38 -9.23 -0.16 4.54
N PRO A 39 -10.00 -0.87 5.39
CA PRO A 39 -10.79 -0.24 6.44
C PRO A 39 -9.97 0.78 7.25
N ILE A 40 -10.60 1.90 7.58
CA ILE A 40 -10.00 2.95 8.40
C ILE A 40 -10.35 2.70 9.86
N GLU A 41 -9.36 2.69 10.74
CA GLU A 41 -9.59 2.61 12.18
C GLU A 41 -9.72 4.02 12.78
N LEU A 42 -10.89 4.34 13.31
CA LEU A 42 -11.12 5.56 14.09
C LEU A 42 -10.84 5.27 15.55
N VAL A 43 -9.69 5.73 16.04
CA VAL A 43 -9.27 5.51 17.42
C VAL A 43 -9.99 6.48 18.35
N VAL A 44 -10.74 5.93 19.31
CA VAL A 44 -11.41 6.70 20.36
C VAL A 44 -10.67 6.47 21.68
N PRO A 45 -10.06 7.50 22.28
CA PRO A 45 -9.24 7.35 23.48
C PRO A 45 -10.08 7.23 24.76
N PHE A 46 -11.35 6.84 24.67
CA PHE A 46 -12.30 6.71 25.78
C PHE A 46 -12.92 5.31 25.78
N GLY A 47 -13.47 4.90 26.93
CA GLY A 47 -14.26 3.68 27.05
C GLY A 47 -15.41 3.60 26.04
N ALA A 48 -15.72 2.37 25.60
CA ALA A 48 -16.84 2.10 24.70
C ALA A 48 -18.17 2.53 25.33
N GLY A 49 -19.11 3.00 24.52
CA GLY A 49 -20.43 3.47 24.99
C GLY A 49 -20.45 4.86 25.62
N GLY A 50 -19.30 5.51 25.84
CA GLY A 50 -19.24 6.92 26.25
C GLY A 50 -19.66 7.88 25.12
N GLY A 51 -19.92 9.14 25.45
CA GLY A 51 -20.35 10.15 24.47
C GLY A 51 -19.42 10.26 23.25
N THR A 52 -18.11 10.16 23.46
CA THR A 52 -17.12 10.18 22.36
C THR A 52 -17.23 8.94 21.45
N ASP A 53 -17.50 7.76 22.00
CA ASP A 53 -17.71 6.54 21.22
C ASP A 53 -18.99 6.61 20.38
N VAL A 54 -20.08 7.11 20.98
CA VAL A 54 -21.36 7.30 20.28
C VAL A 54 -21.19 8.28 19.10
N LEU A 55 -20.55 9.42 19.34
CA LEU A 55 -20.26 10.39 18.27
C LEU A 55 -19.38 9.79 17.18
N ALA A 56 -18.34 9.03 17.55
CA ALA A 56 -17.46 8.35 16.61
C ALA A 56 -18.24 7.36 15.71
N ARG A 57 -19.21 6.62 16.27
CA ARG A 57 -20.06 5.70 15.51
C ARG A 57 -20.98 6.42 14.52
N VAL A 58 -21.56 7.54 14.93
CA VAL A 58 -22.37 8.39 14.05
C VAL A 58 -21.53 8.94 12.89
N VAL A 59 -20.31 9.40 13.17
CA VAL A 59 -19.37 9.87 12.13
C VAL A 59 -18.99 8.73 11.19
N ALA A 60 -18.67 7.55 11.72
CA ALA A 60 -18.35 6.37 10.91
C ALA A 60 -19.52 5.95 10.00
N GLU A 61 -20.76 6.09 10.46
CA GLU A 61 -21.95 5.83 9.67
C GLU A 61 -22.16 6.87 8.56
N ALA A 62 -22.03 8.16 8.88
CA ALA A 62 -22.14 9.25 7.90
C ALA A 62 -21.05 9.16 6.81
N ALA A 63 -19.83 8.75 7.19
CA ALA A 63 -18.70 8.61 6.30
C ALA A 63 -18.87 7.51 5.23
N LYS A 64 -19.81 6.57 5.41
CA LYS A 64 -20.13 5.54 4.40
C LYS A 64 -20.54 6.13 3.05
N LYS A 65 -21.06 7.37 3.03
CA LYS A 65 -21.42 8.08 1.80
C LYS A 65 -20.22 8.71 1.07
N HIS A 66 -19.08 8.83 1.75
CA HIS A 66 -17.94 9.62 1.30
C HIS A 66 -16.64 8.80 1.22
N SER A 67 -16.60 7.61 1.82
CA SER A 67 -15.45 6.73 1.81
C SER A 67 -15.79 5.42 1.10
N SER A 68 -14.88 4.96 0.24
CA SER A 68 -14.94 3.64 -0.40
C SER A 68 -14.71 2.48 0.58
N GLN A 69 -14.11 2.76 1.74
CA GLN A 69 -13.79 1.76 2.76
C GLN A 69 -14.58 2.02 4.04
N PRO A 70 -14.92 0.96 4.79
CA PRO A 70 -15.60 1.13 6.07
C PRO A 70 -14.69 1.81 7.09
N ILE A 71 -15.29 2.61 7.96
CA ILE A 71 -14.64 3.17 9.14
C ILE A 71 -15.05 2.33 10.36
N THR A 72 -14.07 1.75 11.04
CA THR A 72 -14.25 0.93 12.23
C THR A 72 -13.83 1.71 13.46
N VAL A 73 -14.73 1.81 14.46
CA VAL A 73 -14.42 2.48 15.73
C VAL A 73 -13.61 1.54 16.62
N LEU A 74 -12.43 1.98 17.06
CA LEU A 74 -11.54 1.24 17.95
C LEU A 74 -11.31 2.03 19.24
N ASN A 75 -11.89 1.56 20.33
CA ASN A 75 -11.70 2.18 21.65
C ASN A 75 -10.35 1.75 22.24
N LYS A 76 -9.47 2.72 22.53
CA LYS A 76 -8.17 2.51 23.18
C LYS A 76 -8.07 3.44 24.41
N PRO A 77 -8.74 3.11 25.53
CA PRO A 77 -8.64 3.90 26.76
C PRO A 77 -7.23 3.88 27.36
N GLY A 78 -6.85 4.93 28.08
CA GLY A 78 -5.54 5.04 28.77
C GLY A 78 -4.77 6.36 28.58
N ALA A 79 -3.60 6.46 29.23
CA ALA A 79 -2.71 7.63 29.36
C ALA A 79 -3.34 8.84 30.08
N THR A 80 -4.39 9.47 29.54
CA THR A 80 -5.30 10.43 30.21
C THR A 80 -6.65 10.58 29.46
N GLY A 81 -7.04 9.58 28.67
CA GLY A 81 -8.31 9.54 27.92
C GLY A 81 -9.52 8.93 28.67
N GLY A 82 -9.38 8.58 29.96
CA GLY A 82 -10.39 7.83 30.72
C GLY A 82 -10.14 6.33 30.70
#